data_AF-A0A6J1X012-F1
#
_entry.id   AF-A0A6J1X012-F1
#
_cell.length_a   1.000
_cell.length_b   1.000
_cell.length_c   1.000
_cell.angle_alpha   90.00
_cell.angle_beta   90.00
_cell.angle_gamma   90.00
#
_symmetry.space_group_name_H-M   'P 1'
#
loop_
_entity.id
_entity.type
_entity.pdbx_description
1 polymer ?
#
loop_
_entity_poly.entity_id
_entity_poly.type
_entity_poly.pdbx_seq_one_letter_code
_entity_poly.pdbx_strand_id
1 'polypeptide(L)'
;MLPVKFGHTPAGVSVRQLAHYGQGIADKGFRRYDHGSRRANRRAYGTRRPPAYDLSKVTAPVFLHYVDKDPLAHVNDVDRLFRELGRPVGKFRVPLRTFSHLDFLWGIDAQELVYDRTINLIRSLETNGLDEEILKNTEQ
;
A
#
# COMPACT_ATOMS: atom_id res chain seq x y z
N MET A 1 -8.56 -18.51 16.96
CA MET A 1 -8.69 -17.58 15.81
C MET A 1 -8.53 -18.25 14.43
N LEU A 2 -7.75 -19.31 14.25
CA LEU A 2 -7.51 -19.90 12.91
C LEU A 2 -8.78 -20.34 12.14
N PRO A 3 -9.77 -21.03 12.74
CA PRO A 3 -10.98 -21.43 12.02
C PRO A 3 -11.76 -20.24 11.45
N VAL A 4 -11.83 -19.15 12.22
CA VAL A 4 -12.49 -17.91 11.78
C VAL A 4 -11.73 -17.28 10.61
N LYS A 5 -10.39 -17.21 10.69
CA LYS A 5 -9.55 -16.65 9.62
C LYS A 5 -9.75 -17.42 8.30
N PHE A 6 -9.59 -18.74 8.32
CA PHE A 6 -9.68 -19.56 7.10
C PHE A 6 -11.10 -19.77 6.60
N GLY A 7 -12.11 -19.66 7.48
CA GLY A 7 -13.52 -19.67 7.06
C GLY A 7 -13.94 -18.41 6.28
N HIS A 8 -13.18 -17.32 6.37
CA HIS A 8 -13.51 -16.03 5.73
C HIS A 8 -12.43 -15.52 4.77
N THR A 9 -11.29 -16.22 4.64
CA THR A 9 -10.22 -15.85 3.72
C THR A 9 -9.73 -17.06 2.91
N PRO A 10 -9.53 -16.91 1.60
CA PRO A 10 -9.80 -15.73 0.78
C PRO A 10 -11.32 -15.54 0.53
N ALA A 11 -11.77 -14.28 0.38
CA ALA A 11 -13.16 -13.94 0.04
C ALA A 11 -13.48 -14.04 -1.47
N GLY A 12 -12.54 -14.60 -2.27
CA GLY A 12 -12.63 -14.72 -3.72
C GLY A 12 -11.93 -13.60 -4.49
N VAL A 13 -11.44 -13.92 -5.69
CA VAL A 13 -10.77 -12.98 -6.59
C VAL A 13 -10.94 -13.43 -8.05
N SER A 14 -10.93 -12.50 -9.01
CA SER A 14 -10.96 -12.86 -10.43
C SER A 14 -9.60 -13.34 -10.93
N VAL A 15 -9.60 -14.25 -11.91
CA VAL A 15 -8.37 -14.70 -12.61
C VAL A 15 -7.62 -13.50 -13.23
N ARG A 16 -8.35 -12.50 -13.72
CA ARG A 16 -7.76 -11.28 -14.28
C ARG A 16 -6.95 -10.50 -13.24
N GLN A 17 -7.40 -10.44 -11.99
CA GLN A 17 -6.66 -9.79 -10.90
C GLN A 17 -5.32 -10.49 -10.64
N LEU A 18 -5.32 -11.83 -10.58
CA LEU A 18 -4.10 -12.62 -10.37
C LEU A 18 -3.14 -12.45 -11.55
N ALA A 19 -3.65 -12.46 -12.78
CA ALA A 19 -2.86 -12.19 -13.98
C ALA A 19 -2.28 -10.77 -13.97
N HIS A 20 -3.04 -9.76 -13.55
CA HIS A 20 -2.56 -8.39 -13.45
C HIS A 20 -1.48 -8.23 -12.39
N TYR A 21 -1.64 -8.88 -11.23
CA TYR A 21 -0.62 -8.90 -10.18
C TYR A 21 0.69 -9.49 -10.70
N GLY A 22 0.62 -10.61 -11.44
CA GLY A 22 1.78 -11.20 -12.12
C GLY A 22 2.44 -10.27 -13.15
N GLN A 23 1.64 -9.52 -13.93
CA GLN A 23 2.18 -8.50 -14.84
C GLN A 23 2.95 -7.41 -14.09
N GLY A 24 2.47 -6.97 -12.93
CA GLY A 24 3.15 -5.99 -12.07
C GLY A 24 4.53 -6.48 -11.61
N ILE A 25 4.62 -7.75 -11.21
CA ILE A 25 5.87 -8.40 -10.82
C ILE A 25 6.85 -8.46 -12.02
N ALA A 26 6.36 -8.91 -13.18
CA ALA A 26 7.19 -9.09 -14.37
C ALA A 26 7.71 -7.76 -14.95
N ASP A 27 6.84 -6.76 -15.07
CA ASP A 27 7.17 -5.46 -15.67
C ASP A 27 7.88 -4.49 -14.69
N LYS A 28 7.91 -4.82 -13.39
CA LYS A 28 8.38 -3.95 -12.30
C LYS A 28 7.76 -2.55 -12.34
N GLY A 29 6.51 -2.44 -12.77
CA GLY A 29 5.85 -1.17 -13.03
C GLY A 29 4.41 -1.12 -12.54
N PHE A 30 4.02 0.02 -11.98
CA PHE A 30 2.64 0.26 -11.56
C PHE A 30 1.82 0.84 -12.71
N ARG A 31 1.05 -0.02 -13.40
CA ARG A 31 0.32 0.34 -14.62
C ARG A 31 -0.99 -0.44 -14.77
N ARG A 32 -1.82 0.00 -15.72
CA ARG A 32 -3.07 -0.70 -16.07
C ARG A 32 -2.80 -2.11 -16.61
N TYR A 33 -3.83 -2.95 -16.62
CA TYR A 33 -3.77 -4.32 -17.10
C TYR A 33 -3.30 -4.41 -18.56
N ASP A 34 -2.35 -5.29 -18.86
CA ASP A 34 -1.99 -5.58 -20.25
C ASP A 34 -2.97 -6.63 -20.83
N HIS A 35 -3.66 -6.27 -21.90
CA HIS A 35 -4.58 -7.16 -22.61
C HIS A 35 -3.88 -8.16 -23.55
N GLY A 36 -2.56 -8.32 -23.46
CA GLY A 36 -1.76 -9.31 -24.17
C GLY A 36 -1.44 -8.96 -25.63
N SER A 37 -2.05 -7.91 -26.19
CA SER A 37 -1.70 -7.43 -27.54
C SER A 37 -1.79 -5.93 -27.68
N ARG A 38 -0.91 -5.36 -28.51
CA ARG A 38 -0.89 -3.91 -28.81
C ARG A 38 -2.22 -3.40 -29.38
N ARG A 39 -2.95 -4.23 -30.14
CA ARG A 39 -4.26 -3.89 -30.69
C ARG A 39 -5.33 -3.86 -29.61
N ALA A 40 -5.33 -4.83 -28.70
CA ALA A 40 -6.26 -4.85 -27.57
C ALA A 40 -6.00 -3.67 -26.62
N ASN A 41 -4.74 -3.39 -26.27
CA ASN A 41 -4.37 -2.23 -25.45
C ASN A 41 -4.77 -0.92 -26.13
N ARG A 42 -4.57 -0.78 -27.45
CA ARG A 42 -4.99 0.42 -28.17
C ARG A 42 -6.51 0.58 -28.15
N ARG A 43 -7.29 -0.50 -28.27
CA ARG A 43 -8.75 -0.44 -28.13
C ARG A 43 -9.18 -0.05 -26.72
N ALA A 44 -8.49 -0.54 -25.69
CA ALA A 44 -8.84 -0.27 -24.29
C ALA A 44 -8.38 1.11 -23.80
N TYR A 45 -7.24 1.60 -24.27
CA TYR A 45 -6.54 2.76 -23.69
C TYR A 45 -6.15 3.85 -24.69
N GLY A 46 -6.35 3.62 -26.00
CA GLY A 46 -5.83 4.50 -27.07
C GLY A 46 -4.31 4.32 -27.33
N THR A 47 -3.58 3.69 -26.42
CA THR A 47 -2.13 3.47 -26.48
C THR A 47 -1.78 2.01 -26.73
N ARG A 48 -0.64 1.72 -27.39
CA ARG A 48 -0.20 0.34 -27.66
C ARG A 48 0.30 -0.40 -26.40
N ARG A 49 0.66 0.33 -25.36
CA ARG A 49 1.06 -0.18 -24.05
C ARG A 49 0.08 0.32 -22.99
N PRO A 50 -0.23 -0.47 -21.95
CA PRO A 50 -1.04 0.03 -20.84
C PRO A 50 -0.35 1.23 -20.18
N PRO A 51 -1.08 2.34 -19.93
CA PRO A 51 -0.51 3.52 -19.30
C PRO A 51 -0.15 3.23 -17.84
N ALA A 52 0.95 3.85 -17.39
CA ALA A 52 1.34 3.85 -15.97
C ALA A 52 0.35 4.67 -15.14
N TYR A 53 0.22 4.32 -13.87
CA TYR A 53 -0.46 5.19 -12.91
C TYR A 53 0.52 6.25 -12.44
N ASP A 54 0.11 7.51 -12.55
CA ASP A 54 0.92 8.65 -12.13
C ASP A 54 0.66 8.94 -10.64
N LEU A 55 1.54 8.42 -9.79
CA LEU A 55 1.44 8.55 -8.33
C LEU A 55 1.65 9.99 -7.84
N SER A 56 2.25 10.85 -8.65
CA SER A 56 2.37 12.29 -8.34
C SER A 56 1.02 12.99 -8.27
N LYS A 57 -0.03 12.41 -8.87
CA LYS A 57 -1.40 12.92 -8.83
C LYS A 57 -2.17 12.55 -7.56
N VAL A 58 -1.57 11.78 -6.64
CA VAL A 58 -2.16 11.51 -5.34
C VAL A 58 -2.05 12.75 -4.47
N THR A 59 -3.17 13.46 -4.28
CA THR A 59 -3.26 14.70 -3.50
C THR A 59 -3.69 14.48 -2.05
N ALA A 60 -4.16 13.28 -1.72
CA ALA A 60 -4.49 12.89 -0.35
C ALA A 60 -3.20 12.74 0.47
N PRO A 61 -3.17 13.18 1.74
CA PRO A 61 -2.08 12.86 2.66
C PRO A 61 -1.92 11.36 2.82
N VAL A 62 -0.71 10.84 2.63
CA VAL A 62 -0.43 9.41 2.77
C VAL A 62 0.57 9.13 3.88
N PHE A 63 0.20 8.21 4.77
CA PHE A 63 1.08 7.65 5.79
C PHE A 63 1.26 6.16 5.50
N LEU A 64 2.51 5.72 5.38
CA LEU A 64 2.83 4.33 5.10
C LEU A 64 3.29 3.63 6.38
N HIS A 65 2.63 2.54 6.77
CA HIS A 65 3.14 1.63 7.79
C HIS A 65 3.76 0.43 7.10
N TYR A 66 4.97 0.03 7.51
CA TYR A 66 5.71 -1.04 6.85
C TYR A 66 6.57 -1.84 7.82
N VAL A 67 6.94 -3.06 7.41
CA VAL A 67 7.78 -3.98 8.18
C VAL A 67 8.93 -4.50 7.33
N ASP A 68 10.02 -4.90 7.98
CA ASP A 68 11.25 -5.29 7.28
C ASP A 68 11.13 -6.60 6.49
N LYS A 69 10.23 -7.51 6.91
CA LYS A 69 10.09 -8.86 6.37
C LYS A 69 8.68 -9.12 5.82
N ASP A 70 8.12 -8.15 5.09
CA ASP A 70 6.88 -8.34 4.36
C ASP A 70 7.17 -8.99 2.99
N PRO A 71 6.68 -10.21 2.71
CA PRO A 71 6.90 -10.88 1.43
C PRO A 71 6.10 -10.26 0.27
N LEU A 72 5.11 -9.42 0.54
CA LEU A 72 4.25 -8.79 -0.46
C LEU A 72 4.52 -7.29 -0.60
N ALA A 73 4.88 -6.61 0.49
CA ALA A 73 5.19 -5.18 0.54
C ALA A 73 6.64 -4.94 0.96
N HIS A 74 7.59 -5.40 0.15
CA HIS A 74 9.02 -5.30 0.45
C HIS A 74 9.46 -3.83 0.65
N VAL A 75 10.39 -3.59 1.58
CA VAL A 75 10.85 -2.24 1.98
C VAL A 75 11.27 -1.39 0.77
N ASN A 76 12.00 -1.97 -0.19
CA ASN A 76 12.39 -1.27 -1.41
C ASN A 76 11.20 -0.73 -2.23
N ASP A 77 10.09 -1.47 -2.28
CA ASP A 77 8.89 -1.06 -3.00
C ASP A 77 8.12 0.00 -2.21
N VAL A 78 8.08 -0.08 -0.88
CA VAL A 78 7.55 0.97 0.01
C VAL A 78 8.34 2.27 -0.15
N ASP A 79 9.67 2.18 -0.17
CA ASP A 79 10.56 3.33 -0.37
C ASP A 79 10.36 3.97 -1.73
N ARG A 80 10.17 3.15 -2.77
CA ARG A 80 9.84 3.63 -4.11
C ARG A 80 8.49 4.31 -4.12
N LEU A 81 7.46 3.69 -3.55
CA LEU A 81 6.11 4.26 -3.44
C LEU A 81 6.15 5.62 -2.74
N PHE A 82 6.83 5.71 -1.59
CA PHE A 82 6.94 6.95 -0.83
C PHE A 82 7.57 8.08 -1.67
N ARG A 83 8.59 7.79 -2.49
CA ARG A 83 9.21 8.77 -3.39
C ARG A 83 8.35 9.18 -4.58
N GLU A 84 7.52 8.27 -5.09
CA GLU A 84 6.70 8.51 -6.29
C GLU A 84 5.35 9.18 -5.97
N LEU A 85 4.88 9.13 -4.71
CA LEU A 85 3.65 9.77 -4.26
C LEU A 85 3.72 11.30 -4.35
N GLY A 86 2.60 11.91 -4.73
CA GLY A 86 2.47 13.38 -4.79
C GLY A 86 2.42 14.06 -3.43
N ARG A 87 1.89 13.39 -2.40
CA ARG A 87 1.74 13.93 -1.04
C ARG A 87 2.02 12.91 0.08
N PRO A 88 3.23 12.33 0.14
CA PRO A 88 3.65 11.46 1.22
C PRO A 88 3.94 12.28 2.48
N VAL A 89 3.31 11.97 3.60
CA VAL A 89 3.48 12.72 4.86
C VAL A 89 4.39 11.98 5.84
N GLY A 90 4.20 10.67 6.00
CA GLY A 90 4.98 9.89 6.97
C GLY A 90 5.17 8.44 6.56
N LYS A 91 6.26 7.84 7.04
CA LYS A 91 6.58 6.44 6.79
C LYS A 91 7.08 5.80 8.10
N PHE A 92 6.28 4.90 8.65
CA PHE A 92 6.48 4.34 9.98
C PHE A 92 6.83 2.87 9.91
N ARG A 93 8.04 2.54 10.38
CA ARG A 93 8.48 1.15 10.52
C ARG A 93 7.90 0.56 11.79
N VAL A 94 7.23 -0.58 11.68
CA VAL A 94 6.81 -1.34 12.87
C VAL A 94 8.05 -1.97 13.52
N PRO A 95 8.34 -1.70 14.80
CA PRO A 95 9.58 -2.12 15.44
C PRO A 95 9.56 -3.58 15.93
N LEU A 96 8.89 -4.49 15.21
CA LEU A 96 8.82 -5.91 15.55
C LEU A 96 9.30 -6.78 14.39
N ARG A 97 10.45 -7.45 14.57
CA ARG A 97 11.13 -8.21 13.51
C ARG A 97 10.35 -9.41 12.97
N THR A 98 9.42 -9.94 13.76
CA THR A 98 8.57 -11.09 13.41
C THR A 98 7.25 -10.66 12.78
N PHE A 99 6.92 -9.38 12.82
CA PHE A 99 5.70 -8.83 12.24
C PHE A 99 5.79 -8.90 10.70
N SER A 100 4.75 -9.42 10.07
CA SER A 100 4.66 -9.62 8.62
C SER A 100 3.30 -9.17 8.07
N HIS A 101 3.03 -9.46 6.80
CA HIS A 101 1.92 -8.90 6.04
C HIS A 101 0.54 -9.08 6.71
N LEU A 102 0.27 -10.27 7.25
CA LEU A 102 -1.02 -10.58 7.87
C LEU A 102 -1.14 -10.04 9.29
N ASP A 103 -0.02 -9.67 9.93
CA ASP A 103 -0.04 -9.14 11.30
C ASP A 103 -0.63 -7.74 11.35
N PHE A 104 -0.58 -6.97 10.25
CA PHE A 104 -1.32 -5.70 10.12
C PHE A 104 -2.84 -5.85 10.28
N LEU A 105 -3.36 -7.07 10.11
CA LEU A 105 -4.79 -7.37 10.28
C LEU A 105 -5.05 -8.24 11.53
N TRP A 106 -4.15 -9.19 11.81
CA TRP A 106 -4.38 -10.27 12.78
C TRP A 106 -3.34 -10.38 13.89
N GLY A 107 -2.33 -9.51 13.90
CA GLY A 107 -1.31 -9.49 14.93
C GLY A 107 -1.95 -9.15 16.27
N ILE A 108 -1.56 -9.88 17.32
CA ILE A 108 -2.05 -9.61 18.69
C ILE A 108 -1.59 -8.20 19.13
N ASP A 109 -0.38 -7.82 18.71
CA ASP A 109 0.23 -6.53 19.03
C ASP A 109 -0.12 -5.43 18.01
N ALA A 110 -0.98 -5.70 17.03
CA ALA A 110 -1.30 -4.74 15.95
C ALA A 110 -1.95 -3.45 16.47
N GLN A 111 -2.67 -3.53 17.60
CA GLN A 111 -3.25 -2.36 18.24
C GLN A 111 -2.17 -1.36 18.65
N GLU A 112 -1.26 -1.78 19.52
CA GLU A 112 -0.18 -0.93 20.05
C GLU A 112 0.80 -0.52 18.94
N LEU A 113 1.14 -1.45 18.04
CA LEU A 113 2.18 -1.23 17.04
C LEU A 113 1.72 -0.43 15.80
N VAL A 114 0.41 -0.41 15.50
CA VAL A 114 -0.12 0.19 14.26
C VAL A 114 -1.38 1.01 14.51
N TYR A 115 -2.41 0.44 15.15
CA TYR A 115 -3.74 1.05 15.17
C TYR A 115 -3.79 2.31 16.02
N ASP A 116 -3.17 2.32 17.20
CA ASP A 116 -3.17 3.48 18.09
C ASP A 116 -2.50 4.68 17.42
N ARG A 117 -1.37 4.46 16.74
CA ARG A 117 -0.71 5.49 15.91
C ARG A 117 -1.62 5.97 14.79
N THR A 118 -2.27 5.05 14.08
CA THR A 118 -3.18 5.39 12.97
C THR A 118 -4.34 6.28 13.44
N ILE A 119 -4.96 5.93 14.56
CA ILE A 119 -6.05 6.72 15.16
C ILE A 119 -5.56 8.09 15.61
N ASN A 120 -4.38 8.16 16.22
CA ASN A 120 -3.79 9.44 16.66
C ASN A 120 -3.44 10.35 15.48
N LEU A 121 -2.95 9.79 14.36
CA LEU A 121 -2.72 10.56 13.14
C LEU A 121 -4.04 11.12 12.59
N ILE A 122 -5.10 10.33 12.52
CA ILE A 122 -6.43 10.80 12.08
C ILE A 122 -6.92 11.95 12.97
N ARG A 123 -6.86 11.79 14.30
CA ARG A 123 -7.28 12.84 15.25
C ARG A 123 -6.45 14.11 15.14
N SER A 124 -5.14 13.97 14.94
CA SER A 124 -4.24 15.11 14.76
C SER A 124 -4.59 15.89 13.50
N LEU A 125 -4.87 15.19 12.39
CA LEU A 125 -5.29 15.81 11.13
C LEU A 125 -6.64 16.53 11.24
N GLU A 126 -7.58 15.99 12.02
CA GLU A 126 -8.88 16.62 12.28
C GLU A 126 -8.75 17.87 13.15
N THR A 127 -7.88 17.84 14.16
CA THR A 127 -7.75 18.92 15.16
C THR A 127 -6.87 20.06 14.66
N ASN A 128 -5.74 19.74 14.04
CA ASN A 128 -4.69 20.71 13.71
C ASN A 128 -4.59 21.00 12.20
N GLY A 129 -5.38 20.29 11.37
CA GLY A 129 -5.13 20.26 9.94
C GLY A 129 -3.79 19.56 9.62
N LEU A 130 -3.29 19.76 8.40
CA LEU A 130 -2.03 19.17 7.93
C LEU A 130 -0.83 20.05 8.27
N ASP A 131 -0.61 20.30 9.57
CA ASP A 131 0.64 20.87 10.04
C ASP A 131 1.70 19.77 10.14
N GLU A 132 2.49 19.62 9.07
CA GLU A 132 3.54 18.62 8.95
C GLU A 132 4.61 18.71 10.05
N GLU A 133 4.78 19.90 10.65
CA GLU A 133 5.71 20.13 11.77
C GLU A 133 5.20 19.52 13.08
N ILE A 134 3.88 19.50 13.32
CA ILE A 134 3.25 18.85 14.47
C ILE A 134 3.27 17.32 14.31
N LEU A 135 3.03 16.84 13.10
CA LEU A 135 3.00 15.40 12.80
C LEU A 135 4.36 14.73 13.00
N LYS A 136 5.47 15.44 12.69
CA LYS A 136 6.85 14.98 12.95
C LYS A 136 7.21 14.93 14.44
N ASN A 137 6.61 15.78 15.28
CA ASN A 137 6.87 15.78 16.72
C ASN A 137 6.13 14.67 17.48
N THR A 138 5.11 14.06 16.86
CA THR A 138 4.46 12.82 17.36
C THR A 138 5.33 11.56 17.14
N GLU A 139 6.53 11.72 16.57
CA GLU A 139 7.46 10.62 16.25
C GLU A 139 8.49 10.31 17.34
N GLN A 140 8.49 11.05 18.47
CA GLN A 140 9.33 10.76 19.66
C GLN A 140 8.58 10.02 20.76
#